data_AF-A0A7Y0DI68-F1
#
_entry.id   AF-A0A7Y0DI68-F1
#
_cell.length_a   1.000
_cell.length_b   1.000
_cell.length_c   1.000
_cell.angle_alpha   90.00
_cell.angle_beta   90.00
_cell.angle_gamma   90.00
#
_symmetry.space_group_name_H-M   'P 1'
#
loop_
_entity.id
_entity.type
_entity.pdbx_description
1 polymer ?
#
loop_
_entity_poly.entity_id
_entity_poly.type
_entity_poly.pdbx_seq_one_letter_code
_entity_poly.pdbx_strand_id
1 'polypeptide(L)'
;MTQSPLTHPTETPLRRIRIGIDTGGTFTDVVAFDEDSGELISTKTPSTPANPADGFINGMHKVLDLLGATGADVTAVCHGTTVATNQLLEGKVPELGFITTEGYEFILEIARQAVPDGYGNSYFWVKPPRIVPADRVKTVGGRFDFEGKQVRPFDEEGAVSVARWFRDQGIMTIGVCFLHSYANPEHELRMREILRREHPGVVVSISSDVLREYREYERSMTTLVDAAVKPMVSSYVANIQSRLKEFTGSGQTNQGIGTQASTSIPFYIMKSNGGVLSADEVVHQPITTVLSGPAAGALGAALICGRAGFDKVLTCDGGGTSTDVSVVLGGEPTLTTEGTVGTYPSKIPMIDVVTVGAGGGSIAWISREGTLKVGPRSAGADPGPICYGTGGVEPTITDAHLMLGRIPPHLLGGEIPLDLAAARAGIEDLAG
;
A
#
# COMPACT_ATOMS: atom_id res chain seq x y z
N MET A 1 7.50 46.78 51.98
CA MET A 1 7.00 46.33 50.68
C MET A 1 7.98 45.31 50.13
N THR A 2 7.70 44.04 50.39
CA THR A 2 8.47 42.88 49.94
C THR A 2 8.06 42.55 48.50
N GLN A 3 9.02 42.57 47.56
CA GLN A 3 8.79 42.09 46.20
C GLN A 3 8.68 40.57 46.22
N SER A 4 7.56 40.07 45.72
CA SER A 4 7.35 38.64 45.44
C SER A 4 8.24 38.21 44.27
N PRO A 5 8.89 37.04 44.31
CA PRO A 5 9.60 36.51 43.14
C PRO A 5 8.57 36.10 42.08
N LEU A 6 8.81 36.53 40.85
CA LEU A 6 8.12 36.04 39.66
C LEU A 6 8.52 34.59 39.44
N THR A 7 7.59 33.66 39.63
CA THR A 7 7.75 32.27 39.17
C THR A 7 7.61 32.27 37.65
N HIS A 8 8.73 32.12 36.94
CA HIS A 8 8.70 31.70 35.55
C HIS A 8 8.09 30.29 35.49
N PRO A 9 7.08 30.03 34.64
CA PRO A 9 6.65 28.66 34.40
C PRO A 9 7.84 27.92 33.79
N THR A 10 8.31 26.87 34.45
CA THR A 10 9.22 25.90 33.87
C THR A 10 8.50 25.23 32.71
N GLU A 11 8.81 25.64 31.49
CA GLU A 11 8.49 24.85 30.30
C GLU A 11 9.06 23.45 30.52
N THR A 12 8.17 22.48 30.68
CA THR A 12 8.58 21.08 30.69
C THR A 12 9.10 20.80 29.28
N PRO A 13 10.32 20.26 29.09
CA PRO A 13 10.81 19.97 27.76
C PRO A 13 9.78 19.07 27.06
N LEU A 14 9.33 19.49 25.87
CA LEU A 14 8.40 18.71 25.06
C LEU A 14 9.02 17.34 24.83
N ARG A 15 8.30 16.30 25.25
CA ARG A 15 8.71 14.90 25.13
C ARG A 15 8.83 14.59 23.63
N ARG A 16 9.85 13.85 23.20
CA ARG A 16 10.08 13.59 21.76
C ARG A 16 9.56 12.21 21.37
N ILE A 17 8.32 12.16 20.88
CA ILE A 17 7.64 10.91 20.54
C ILE A 17 7.59 10.70 19.04
N ARG A 18 8.03 9.51 18.60
CA ARG A 18 7.85 9.02 17.23
C ARG A 18 6.78 7.95 17.20
N ILE A 19 5.88 8.02 16.22
CA ILE A 19 4.79 7.06 16.09
C ILE A 19 4.91 6.30 14.77
N GLY A 20 4.91 4.97 14.85
CA GLY A 20 4.75 4.07 13.71
C GLY A 20 3.31 3.56 13.66
N ILE A 21 2.68 3.60 12.49
CA ILE A 21 1.29 3.16 12.30
C ILE A 21 1.22 2.25 11.08
N ASP A 22 0.68 1.05 11.24
CA ASP A 22 0.33 0.16 10.13
C ASP A 22 -1.18 -0.02 10.07
N THR A 23 -1.79 0.35 8.95
CA THR A 23 -3.23 0.19 8.75
C THR A 23 -3.49 -1.04 7.89
N GLY A 24 -3.92 -2.11 8.54
CA GLY A 24 -4.38 -3.34 7.89
C GLY A 24 -5.89 -3.37 7.66
N GLY A 25 -6.37 -4.47 7.08
CA GLY A 25 -7.80 -4.66 6.77
C GLY A 25 -8.72 -4.86 7.98
N THR A 26 -8.19 -5.36 9.10
CA THR A 26 -8.98 -5.66 10.31
C THR A 26 -8.69 -4.69 11.46
N PHE A 27 -7.42 -4.38 11.66
CA PHE A 27 -6.96 -3.53 12.74
C PHE A 27 -5.88 -2.55 12.26
N THR A 28 -5.77 -1.44 12.98
CA THR A 28 -4.65 -0.51 12.91
C THR A 28 -3.72 -0.78 14.09
N ASP A 29 -2.47 -1.08 13.79
CA ASP A 29 -1.41 -1.32 14.76
C ASP A 29 -0.61 -0.03 14.94
N VAL A 30 -0.42 0.41 16.18
CA VAL A 30 0.25 1.68 16.51
C VAL A 30 1.34 1.43 17.54
N VAL A 31 2.52 1.95 17.27
CA VAL A 31 3.67 1.91 18.19
C VAL A 31 4.16 3.34 18.42
N ALA A 32 4.28 3.73 19.68
CA ALA A 32 4.90 4.99 20.07
C ALA A 32 6.23 4.69 20.75
N PHE A 33 7.26 5.43 20.34
CA PHE A 33 8.59 5.40 20.90
C PHE A 33 8.91 6.79 21.47
N ASP A 34 9.12 6.85 22.77
CA ASP A 34 9.62 8.03 23.45
C ASP A 34 11.15 8.04 23.41
N GLU A 35 11.73 8.97 22.65
CA GLU A 35 13.19 9.05 22.48
C GLU A 35 13.92 9.46 23.76
N ASP A 36 13.24 10.10 24.70
CA ASP A 36 13.89 10.63 25.91
C ASP A 36 13.96 9.57 27.01
N SER A 37 12.91 8.78 27.20
CA SER A 37 12.91 7.66 28.17
C SER A 37 13.35 6.32 27.59
N GLY A 38 13.26 6.15 26.26
CA GLY A 38 13.40 4.86 25.58
C GLY A 38 12.19 3.94 25.73
N GLU A 39 11.08 4.43 26.30
CA GLU A 39 9.84 3.68 26.44
C GLU A 39 9.19 3.39 25.09
N LEU A 40 8.73 2.16 24.90
CA LEU A 40 8.03 1.71 23.71
C LEU A 40 6.67 1.13 24.11
N ILE A 41 5.60 1.78 23.66
CA ILE A 41 4.22 1.34 23.89
C ILE A 41 3.59 1.00 22.56
N SER A 42 2.82 -0.09 22.53
CA SER A 42 2.02 -0.46 21.37
C SER A 42 0.55 -0.56 21.76
N THR A 43 -0.31 -0.27 20.80
CA THR A 43 -1.75 -0.45 20.94
C THR A 43 -2.34 -0.89 19.61
N LYS A 44 -3.56 -1.43 19.70
CA LYS A 44 -4.33 -1.90 18.56
C LYS A 44 -5.72 -1.29 18.62
N THR A 45 -6.18 -0.80 17.48
CA THR A 45 -7.54 -0.25 17.31
C THR A 45 -8.22 -0.92 16.12
N PRO A 46 -9.56 -1.06 16.14
CA PRO A 46 -10.31 -1.49 14.97
C PRO A 46 -10.03 -0.58 13.76
N SER A 47 -9.84 -1.18 12.59
CA SER A 47 -9.77 -0.41 11.34
C SER A 47 -11.13 0.23 11.06
N THR A 48 -11.12 1.36 10.34
CA THR A 48 -12.34 2.04 9.87
C THR A 48 -12.38 2.02 8.34
N PRO A 49 -12.82 0.93 7.68
CA PRO A 49 -12.70 0.78 6.23
C PRO A 49 -13.35 1.90 5.41
N ALA A 50 -14.46 2.46 5.90
CA ALA A 50 -15.15 3.57 5.25
C ALA A 50 -14.33 4.88 5.26
N ASN A 51 -13.46 5.05 6.27
CA ASN A 51 -12.55 6.20 6.38
C ASN A 51 -11.33 5.82 7.22
N PRO A 52 -10.26 5.26 6.61
CA PRO A 52 -9.13 4.72 7.38
C PRO A 52 -8.29 5.81 8.10
N ALA A 53 -8.51 7.09 7.80
CA ALA A 53 -7.92 8.19 8.55
C ALA A 53 -8.47 8.30 9.99
N ASP A 54 -9.72 7.88 10.23
CA ASP A 54 -10.30 7.92 11.57
C ASP A 54 -9.65 6.87 12.48
N GLY A 55 -9.44 5.64 11.99
CA GLY A 55 -8.72 4.58 12.71
C GLY A 55 -7.28 4.97 13.03
N PHE A 56 -6.61 5.67 12.11
CA PHE A 56 -5.27 6.23 12.30
C PHE A 56 -5.23 7.23 13.48
N ILE A 57 -6.15 8.21 13.50
CA ILE A 57 -6.20 9.23 14.56
C ILE A 57 -6.64 8.63 15.91
N ASN A 58 -7.61 7.72 15.90
CA ASN A 58 -8.03 7.00 17.10
C ASN A 58 -6.88 6.19 17.71
N GLY A 59 -6.07 5.55 16.87
CA GLY A 59 -4.86 4.85 17.29
C GLY A 59 -3.83 5.78 17.93
N MET A 60 -3.63 6.97 17.36
CA MET A 60 -2.76 8.01 17.93
C MET A 60 -3.26 8.49 19.30
N HIS A 61 -4.55 8.80 19.45
CA HIS A 61 -5.12 9.16 20.75
C HIS A 61 -4.87 8.05 21.78
N LYS A 62 -5.23 6.80 21.44
CA LYS A 62 -5.10 5.66 22.36
C LYS A 62 -3.65 5.43 22.81
N VAL A 63 -2.67 5.52 21.90
CA VAL A 63 -1.26 5.27 22.27
C VAL A 63 -0.68 6.41 23.11
N LEU A 64 -1.07 7.67 22.84
CA LEU A 64 -0.60 8.82 23.61
C LEU A 64 -1.24 8.86 25.00
N ASP A 65 -2.52 8.49 25.13
CA ASP A 65 -3.20 8.37 26.42
C ASP A 65 -2.49 7.33 27.31
N LEU A 66 -2.06 6.20 26.74
CA LEU A 66 -1.28 5.17 27.47
C LEU A 66 0.08 5.68 27.93
N LEU A 67 0.71 6.58 27.16
CA LEU A 67 1.98 7.23 27.53
C LEU A 67 1.80 8.43 28.47
N GLY A 68 0.57 8.89 28.69
CA GLY A 68 0.30 10.16 29.37
C GLY A 68 0.86 11.37 28.61
N ALA A 69 0.86 11.31 27.27
CA ALA A 69 1.39 12.32 26.36
C ALA A 69 0.30 12.94 25.50
N THR A 70 0.63 14.00 24.75
CA THR A 70 -0.30 14.72 23.89
C THR A 70 0.23 14.85 22.46
N GLY A 71 -0.62 15.32 21.54
CA GLY A 71 -0.20 15.55 20.15
C GLY A 71 0.96 16.55 20.01
N ALA A 72 1.19 17.41 21.01
CA ALA A 72 2.31 18.36 21.03
C ALA A 72 3.68 17.69 21.24
N ASP A 73 3.70 16.47 21.79
CA ASP A 73 4.91 15.67 22.03
C ASP A 73 5.32 14.86 20.79
N VAL A 74 4.50 14.83 19.74
CA VAL A 74 4.77 14.05 18.53
C VAL A 74 5.75 14.80 17.63
N THR A 75 6.88 14.18 17.32
CA THR A 75 7.95 14.77 16.48
C THR A 75 8.03 14.17 15.08
N ALA A 76 7.51 12.96 14.86
CA ALA A 76 7.36 12.37 13.54
C ALA A 76 6.34 11.22 13.55
N VAL A 77 5.69 11.02 12.41
CA VAL A 77 4.81 9.87 12.17
C VAL A 77 5.26 9.13 10.93
N CYS A 78 5.44 7.81 11.05
CA CYS A 78 5.74 6.90 9.95
C CYS A 78 4.56 5.95 9.74
N HIS A 79 4.11 5.79 8.51
CA HIS A 79 2.89 5.05 8.22
C HIS A 79 3.07 4.01 7.10
N GLY A 80 2.78 2.75 7.41
CA GLY A 80 2.59 1.67 6.45
C GLY A 80 1.10 1.50 6.13
N THR A 81 0.79 1.24 4.86
CA THR A 81 -0.60 1.07 4.43
C THR A 81 -0.76 -0.06 3.43
N THR A 82 -1.85 -0.81 3.53
CA THR A 82 -2.21 -1.84 2.54
C THR A 82 -3.18 -1.33 1.49
N VAL A 83 -3.47 -0.04 1.50
CA VAL A 83 -4.51 0.60 0.68
C VAL A 83 -4.26 0.38 -0.82
N ALA A 84 -3.04 0.64 -1.31
CA ALA A 84 -2.67 0.38 -2.72
C ALA A 84 -2.75 -1.11 -3.08
N THR A 85 -2.21 -1.97 -2.21
CA THR A 85 -2.21 -3.43 -2.39
C THR A 85 -3.63 -3.99 -2.49
N ASN A 86 -4.51 -3.62 -1.56
CA ASN A 86 -5.88 -4.12 -1.49
C ASN A 86 -6.69 -3.69 -2.71
N GLN A 87 -6.53 -2.46 -3.18
CA GLN A 87 -7.21 -2.00 -4.40
C GLN A 87 -6.89 -2.89 -5.59
N LEU A 88 -5.63 -3.28 -5.76
CA LEU A 88 -5.17 -4.11 -6.87
C LEU A 88 -5.61 -5.57 -6.70
N LEU A 89 -5.54 -6.12 -5.48
CA LEU A 89 -5.98 -7.49 -5.19
C LEU A 89 -7.49 -7.67 -5.35
N GLU A 90 -8.29 -6.67 -4.98
CA GLU A 90 -9.74 -6.68 -5.13
C GLU A 90 -10.22 -6.37 -6.56
N GLY A 91 -9.28 -6.10 -7.48
CA GLY A 91 -9.60 -5.76 -8.86
C GLY A 91 -10.32 -4.42 -9.03
N LYS A 92 -10.26 -3.53 -8.03
CA LYS A 92 -10.89 -2.20 -8.04
C LYS A 92 -10.04 -1.18 -8.79
N VAL A 93 -9.69 -1.51 -10.03
CA VAL A 93 -8.93 -0.65 -10.92
C VAL A 93 -9.90 0.32 -11.62
N PRO A 94 -9.65 1.64 -11.58
CA PRO A 94 -10.50 2.60 -12.29
C PRO A 94 -10.42 2.37 -13.81
N GLU A 95 -11.32 3.02 -14.55
CA GLU A 95 -11.19 3.02 -16.00
C GLU A 95 -9.90 3.74 -16.43
N LEU A 96 -8.98 2.96 -16.99
CA LEU A 96 -7.67 3.44 -17.40
C LEU A 96 -7.60 3.70 -18.92
N GLY A 97 -6.88 4.76 -19.26
CA GLY A 97 -6.38 5.04 -20.60
C GLY A 97 -4.87 4.78 -20.68
N PHE A 98 -4.39 4.41 -21.86
CA PHE A 98 -2.96 4.22 -22.09
C PHE A 98 -2.51 4.96 -23.36
N ILE A 99 -1.40 5.69 -23.26
CA ILE A 99 -0.79 6.38 -24.38
C ILE A 99 0.62 5.84 -24.59
N THR A 100 0.93 5.40 -25.81
CA THR A 100 2.25 4.92 -26.17
C THR A 100 2.71 5.43 -27.53
N THR A 101 3.91 5.03 -27.95
CA THR A 101 4.49 5.48 -29.22
C THR A 101 3.74 4.85 -30.39
N GLU A 102 3.53 5.61 -31.46
CA GLU A 102 3.00 5.10 -32.74
C GLU A 102 3.66 3.77 -33.16
N GLY A 103 2.84 2.78 -33.51
CA GLY A 103 3.26 1.42 -33.88
C GLY A 103 3.38 0.44 -32.71
N TYR A 104 3.10 0.89 -31.48
CA TYR A 104 3.14 0.07 -30.25
C TYR A 104 1.77 -0.08 -29.57
N GLU A 105 0.68 0.15 -30.32
CA GLU A 105 -0.71 0.09 -29.85
C GLU A 105 -1.05 -1.24 -29.15
N PHE A 106 -0.41 -2.33 -29.58
CA PHE A 106 -0.68 -3.69 -29.10
C PHE A 106 0.33 -4.20 -28.07
N ILE A 107 1.18 -3.34 -27.50
CA ILE A 107 2.22 -3.75 -26.53
C ILE A 107 1.66 -4.56 -25.34
N LEU A 108 0.51 -4.15 -24.79
CA LEU A 108 -0.15 -4.86 -23.68
C LEU A 108 -0.77 -6.20 -24.15
N GLU A 109 -1.27 -6.23 -25.39
CA GLU A 109 -1.88 -7.42 -25.99
C GLU A 109 -0.85 -8.46 -26.42
N ILE A 110 0.34 -8.05 -26.83
CA ILE A 110 1.41 -8.98 -27.18
C ILE A 110 2.07 -9.52 -25.91
N ALA A 111 2.28 -8.68 -24.88
CA ALA A 111 2.88 -9.07 -23.60
C ALA A 111 4.14 -9.94 -23.72
N ARG A 112 5.02 -9.61 -24.68
CA ARG A 112 6.25 -10.37 -25.02
C ARG A 112 6.00 -11.82 -25.45
N GLN A 113 4.76 -12.20 -25.75
CA GLN A 113 4.35 -13.58 -26.05
C GLN A 113 4.72 -14.59 -24.94
N ALA A 114 4.91 -14.11 -23.71
CA ALA A 114 5.28 -14.95 -22.57
C ALA A 114 4.05 -15.65 -22.01
N VAL A 115 4.17 -16.97 -21.80
CA VAL A 115 3.19 -17.78 -21.04
C VAL A 115 3.72 -17.89 -19.61
N PRO A 116 2.90 -17.57 -18.58
CA PRO A 116 3.33 -17.74 -17.20
C PRO A 116 3.75 -19.18 -16.88
N ASP A 117 4.74 -19.31 -16.00
CA ASP A 117 5.20 -20.62 -15.52
C ASP A 117 4.07 -21.42 -14.85
N GLY A 118 4.15 -22.74 -14.92
CA GLY A 118 3.16 -23.66 -14.34
C GLY A 118 2.02 -24.08 -15.27
N TYR A 119 1.83 -23.43 -16.42
CA TYR A 119 0.82 -23.85 -17.42
C TYR A 119 1.27 -25.04 -18.29
N GLY A 120 2.56 -25.40 -18.27
CA GLY A 120 3.14 -26.52 -19.03
C GLY A 120 3.16 -26.34 -20.56
N ASN A 121 2.12 -25.75 -21.15
CA ASN A 121 1.98 -25.45 -22.57
C ASN A 121 0.97 -24.30 -22.80
N SER A 122 1.20 -23.47 -23.84
CA SER A 122 0.35 -22.34 -24.23
C SER A 122 -1.09 -22.72 -24.61
N TYR A 123 -1.34 -23.98 -25.04
CA TYR A 123 -2.67 -24.42 -25.47
C TYR A 123 -3.76 -24.32 -24.38
N PHE A 124 -3.39 -24.41 -23.10
CA PHE A 124 -4.34 -24.34 -21.98
C PHE A 124 -4.36 -22.95 -21.32
N TRP A 125 -3.48 -22.05 -21.75
CA TRP A 125 -3.40 -20.73 -21.15
C TRP A 125 -4.38 -19.77 -21.82
N VAL A 126 -5.38 -19.36 -21.06
CA VAL A 126 -6.25 -18.25 -21.44
C VAL A 126 -5.63 -16.98 -20.88
N LYS A 127 -5.21 -16.08 -21.79
CA LYS A 127 -4.61 -14.81 -21.40
C LYS A 127 -5.64 -13.98 -20.61
N PRO A 128 -5.29 -13.45 -19.42
CA PRO A 128 -6.21 -12.64 -18.63
C PRO A 128 -6.56 -11.33 -19.34
N PRO A 129 -7.70 -10.70 -18.98
CA PRO A 129 -8.04 -9.38 -19.49
C PRO A 129 -6.92 -8.36 -19.26
N ARG A 130 -6.74 -7.45 -20.21
CA ARG A 130 -5.76 -6.36 -20.11
C ARG A 130 -6.18 -5.38 -19.02
N ILE A 131 -5.20 -4.79 -18.32
CA ILE A 131 -5.43 -3.67 -17.40
C ILE A 131 -6.04 -2.44 -18.14
N VAL A 132 -5.70 -2.27 -19.43
CA VAL A 132 -6.32 -1.30 -20.35
C VAL A 132 -6.78 -2.03 -21.60
N PRO A 133 -8.08 -1.98 -21.96
CA PRO A 133 -8.58 -2.60 -23.19
C PRO A 133 -8.05 -1.84 -24.43
N ALA A 134 -7.93 -2.53 -25.57
CA ALA A 134 -7.24 -1.99 -26.76
C ALA A 134 -7.88 -0.73 -27.34
N ASP A 135 -9.19 -0.58 -27.23
CA ASP A 135 -9.93 0.62 -27.65
C ASP A 135 -9.55 1.88 -26.86
N ARG A 136 -9.00 1.70 -25.65
CA ARG A 136 -8.48 2.75 -24.76
C ARG A 136 -6.96 2.91 -24.81
N VAL A 137 -6.29 2.18 -25.70
CA VAL A 137 -4.89 2.43 -26.04
C VAL A 137 -4.86 3.41 -27.22
N LYS A 138 -4.17 4.53 -27.05
CA LYS A 138 -3.92 5.52 -28.10
C LYS A 138 -2.42 5.67 -28.31
N THR A 139 -2.06 6.14 -29.49
CA THR A 139 -0.67 6.40 -29.83
C THR A 139 -0.48 7.83 -30.26
N VAL A 140 0.74 8.32 -30.05
CA VAL A 140 1.19 9.64 -30.46
C VAL A 140 2.49 9.50 -31.25
N GLY A 141 2.60 10.28 -32.33
CA GLY A 141 3.78 10.36 -33.16
C GLY A 141 4.98 10.96 -32.41
N GLY A 142 6.17 10.56 -32.81
CA GLY A 142 7.43 10.94 -32.17
C GLY A 142 8.28 9.72 -31.84
N ARG A 143 9.60 9.91 -31.84
CA ARG A 143 10.53 8.79 -31.59
C ARG A 143 11.86 9.29 -31.07
N PHE A 144 12.32 8.69 -29.98
CA PHE A 144 13.72 8.67 -29.58
C PHE A 144 14.36 7.32 -29.96
N ASP A 145 15.68 7.31 -30.14
CA ASP A 145 16.47 6.08 -30.12
C ASP A 145 16.88 5.69 -28.70
N PHE A 146 17.62 4.58 -28.55
CA PHE A 146 18.03 4.04 -27.26
C PHE A 146 19.05 4.93 -26.51
N GLU A 147 19.71 5.86 -27.21
CA GLU A 147 20.62 6.86 -26.62
C GLU A 147 19.87 8.14 -26.20
N GLY A 148 18.57 8.23 -26.47
CA GLY A 148 17.73 9.39 -26.17
C GLY A 148 17.81 10.50 -27.22
N LYS A 149 18.38 10.23 -28.40
CA LYS A 149 18.45 11.19 -29.51
C LYS A 149 17.15 11.15 -30.31
N GLN A 150 16.63 12.34 -30.64
CA GLN A 150 15.37 12.47 -31.37
C GLN A 150 15.53 11.96 -32.81
N VAL A 151 14.72 10.97 -33.17
CA VAL A 151 14.61 10.40 -34.52
C VAL A 151 13.43 11.01 -35.27
N ARG A 152 12.30 11.19 -34.58
CA ARG A 152 11.12 11.88 -35.10
C ARG A 152 10.61 12.88 -34.06
N PRO A 153 10.23 14.11 -34.46
CA PRO A 153 9.69 15.11 -33.55
C PRO A 153 8.37 14.63 -32.95
N PHE A 154 8.06 15.12 -31.75
CA PHE A 154 6.80 14.85 -31.07
C PHE A 154 5.63 15.46 -31.85
N ASP A 155 4.58 14.66 -32.08
CA ASP A 155 3.38 15.12 -32.75
C ASP A 155 2.42 15.81 -31.75
N GLU A 156 2.56 17.14 -31.62
CA GLU A 156 1.72 17.91 -30.70
C GLU A 156 0.24 17.93 -31.09
N GLU A 157 -0.08 17.98 -32.39
CA GLU A 157 -1.47 18.04 -32.85
C GLU A 157 -2.18 16.70 -32.61
N GLY A 158 -1.48 15.58 -32.87
CA GLY A 158 -1.94 14.25 -32.51
C GLY A 158 -2.12 14.09 -31.00
N ALA A 159 -1.16 14.58 -30.19
CA ALA A 159 -1.25 14.55 -28.74
C ALA A 159 -2.47 15.30 -28.19
N VAL A 160 -2.76 16.49 -28.73
CA VAL A 160 -3.95 17.27 -28.36
C VAL A 160 -5.24 16.53 -28.73
N SER A 161 -5.27 15.92 -29.91
CA SER A 161 -6.42 15.14 -30.37
C SER A 161 -6.68 13.92 -29.47
N VAL A 162 -5.62 13.20 -29.09
CA VAL A 162 -5.69 12.07 -28.16
C VAL A 162 -6.15 12.52 -26.77
N ALA A 163 -5.63 13.63 -26.24
CA ALA A 163 -6.02 14.15 -24.94
C ALA A 163 -7.51 14.53 -24.89
N ARG A 164 -8.01 15.21 -25.94
CA ARG A 164 -9.44 15.54 -26.08
C ARG A 164 -10.30 14.30 -26.21
N TRP A 165 -9.84 13.29 -26.95
CA TRP A 165 -10.56 12.02 -27.05
C TRP A 165 -10.77 11.38 -25.67
N PHE A 166 -9.72 11.28 -24.84
CA PHE A 166 -9.86 10.72 -23.49
C PHE A 166 -10.81 11.54 -22.61
N ARG A 167 -10.75 12.88 -22.68
CA ARG A 167 -11.69 13.76 -22.00
C ARG A 167 -13.12 13.49 -22.44
N ASP A 168 -13.36 13.44 -23.74
CA ASP A 168 -14.71 13.27 -24.31
C ASP A 168 -15.27 11.86 -24.02
N GLN A 169 -14.40 10.86 -23.78
CA GLN A 169 -14.76 9.54 -23.26
C GLN A 169 -14.92 9.48 -21.72
N GLY A 170 -14.61 10.56 -20.99
CA GLY A 170 -14.69 10.60 -19.53
C GLY A 170 -13.62 9.78 -18.80
N ILE A 171 -12.52 9.41 -19.46
CA ILE A 171 -11.45 8.60 -18.86
C ILE A 171 -10.54 9.51 -18.04
N MET A 172 -10.58 9.39 -16.72
CA MET A 172 -9.91 10.31 -15.78
C MET A 172 -8.50 9.88 -15.36
N THR A 173 -8.05 8.69 -15.73
CA THR A 173 -6.77 8.14 -15.26
C THR A 173 -6.00 7.55 -16.44
N ILE A 174 -4.80 8.08 -16.70
CA ILE A 174 -4.04 7.80 -17.92
C ILE A 174 -2.58 7.48 -17.58
N GLY A 175 -2.11 6.34 -18.07
CA GLY A 175 -0.68 6.02 -18.12
C GLY A 175 -0.06 6.44 -19.45
N VAL A 176 1.14 6.97 -19.44
CA VAL A 176 1.92 7.31 -20.64
C VAL A 176 3.25 6.56 -20.59
N CYS A 177 3.53 5.76 -21.62
CA CYS A 177 4.81 5.08 -21.77
C CYS A 177 5.27 5.16 -23.23
N PHE A 178 6.14 6.10 -23.52
CA PHE A 178 6.82 6.19 -24.81
C PHE A 178 8.10 5.35 -24.80
N LEU A 179 8.52 4.92 -25.98
CA LEU A 179 9.77 4.21 -26.11
C LEU A 179 10.97 5.10 -25.85
N HIS A 180 11.92 4.54 -25.13
CA HIS A 180 13.18 5.18 -24.74
C HIS A 180 13.01 6.46 -23.89
N SER A 181 11.84 6.66 -23.28
CA SER A 181 11.61 7.74 -22.31
C SER A 181 12.47 7.65 -21.05
N TYR A 182 12.98 6.44 -20.73
CA TYR A 182 14.00 6.25 -19.70
C TYR A 182 15.30 7.00 -20.00
N ALA A 183 15.67 7.11 -21.29
CA ALA A 183 16.87 7.81 -21.77
C ALA A 183 16.60 9.30 -21.96
N ASN A 184 15.46 9.66 -22.55
CA ASN A 184 15.04 11.05 -22.70
C ASN A 184 13.52 11.22 -22.45
N PRO A 185 13.11 11.89 -21.35
CA PRO A 185 11.71 11.98 -20.94
C PRO A 185 10.90 13.07 -21.66
N GLU A 186 11.51 13.87 -22.53
CA GLU A 186 10.94 15.09 -23.08
C GLU A 186 9.54 14.91 -23.71
N HIS A 187 9.33 13.85 -24.50
CA HIS A 187 8.02 13.57 -25.12
C HIS A 187 6.96 13.22 -24.08
N GLU A 188 7.29 12.46 -23.04
CA GLU A 188 6.34 12.13 -21.98
C GLU A 188 5.99 13.34 -21.12
N LEU A 189 6.98 14.17 -20.80
CA LEU A 189 6.77 15.44 -20.10
C LEU A 189 5.84 16.35 -20.91
N ARG A 190 6.05 16.43 -22.23
CA ARG A 190 5.17 17.22 -23.12
C ARG A 190 3.76 16.66 -23.19
N MET A 191 3.61 15.34 -23.29
CA MET A 191 2.30 14.68 -23.27
C MET A 191 1.55 14.96 -21.97
N ARG A 192 2.22 14.88 -20.81
CA ARG A 192 1.63 15.20 -19.50
C ARG A 192 1.11 16.64 -19.45
N GLU A 193 1.87 17.59 -19.95
CA GLU A 193 1.45 19.00 -20.01
C GLU A 193 0.20 19.18 -20.89
N ILE A 194 0.18 18.55 -22.06
CA ILE A 194 -0.98 18.58 -22.96
C ILE A 194 -2.21 17.94 -22.31
N LEU A 195 -2.05 16.79 -21.65
CA LEU A 195 -3.14 16.13 -20.92
C LEU A 195 -3.73 17.04 -19.84
N ARG A 196 -2.89 17.68 -19.02
CA ARG A 196 -3.35 18.60 -17.97
C ARG A 196 -4.10 19.81 -18.52
N ARG A 197 -3.65 20.33 -19.67
CA ARG A 197 -4.27 21.48 -20.33
C ARG A 197 -5.61 21.14 -20.99
N GLU A 198 -5.66 20.05 -21.75
CA GLU A 198 -6.84 19.70 -22.57
C GLU A 198 -7.88 18.86 -21.81
N HIS A 199 -7.47 18.17 -20.75
CA HIS A 199 -8.30 17.33 -19.88
C HIS A 199 -8.09 17.68 -18.39
N PRO A 200 -8.63 18.82 -17.91
CA PRO A 200 -8.41 19.28 -16.54
C PRO A 200 -8.88 18.26 -15.49
N GLY A 201 -8.05 18.02 -14.47
CA GLY A 201 -8.33 17.06 -13.40
C GLY A 201 -7.95 15.62 -13.71
N VAL A 202 -7.42 15.33 -14.90
CA VAL A 202 -6.90 14.00 -15.26
C VAL A 202 -5.71 13.61 -14.38
N VAL A 203 -5.73 12.38 -13.89
CA VAL A 203 -4.61 11.75 -13.19
C VAL A 203 -3.69 11.13 -14.22
N VAL A 204 -2.41 11.54 -14.20
CA VAL A 204 -1.41 11.10 -15.18
C VAL A 204 -0.21 10.49 -14.47
N SER A 205 0.17 9.29 -14.88
CA SER A 205 1.47 8.70 -14.59
C SER A 205 2.27 8.58 -15.88
N ILE A 206 3.50 9.11 -15.87
CA ILE A 206 4.43 8.98 -16.98
C ILE A 206 5.52 7.98 -16.60
N SER A 207 5.91 7.13 -17.53
CA SER A 207 6.81 6.02 -17.26
C SER A 207 8.23 6.47 -16.89
N SER A 208 8.66 7.64 -17.38
CA SER A 208 9.93 8.26 -17.01
C SER A 208 9.96 8.76 -15.57
N ASP A 209 8.82 8.93 -14.91
CA ASP A 209 8.78 9.22 -13.48
C ASP A 209 8.65 7.91 -12.69
N VAL A 210 7.81 6.97 -13.16
CA VAL A 210 7.51 5.73 -12.42
C VAL A 210 8.65 4.71 -12.46
N LEU A 211 9.18 4.40 -13.64
CA LEU A 211 10.22 3.39 -13.83
C LEU A 211 11.13 3.75 -15.01
N ARG A 212 12.27 4.37 -14.70
CA ARG A 212 13.29 4.79 -15.68
C ARG A 212 14.19 3.65 -16.13
N GLU A 213 13.60 2.56 -16.63
CA GLU A 213 14.35 1.39 -17.08
C GLU A 213 13.99 0.92 -18.49
N TYR A 214 14.91 0.16 -19.09
CA TYR A 214 14.68 -0.56 -20.33
C TYR A 214 13.67 -1.71 -20.12
N ARG A 215 13.03 -2.13 -21.22
CA ARG A 215 11.86 -3.04 -21.34
C ARG A 215 10.51 -2.33 -21.23
N GLU A 216 9.89 -2.17 -22.39
CA GLU A 216 8.65 -1.42 -22.60
C GLU A 216 7.42 -2.07 -21.98
N TYR A 217 7.28 -3.40 -22.01
CA TYR A 217 6.08 -4.06 -21.49
C TYR A 217 5.98 -3.92 -19.96
N GLU A 218 7.04 -4.28 -19.24
CA GLU A 218 7.11 -4.16 -17.77
C GLU A 218 7.00 -2.71 -17.34
N ARG A 219 7.64 -1.78 -18.07
CA ARG A 219 7.53 -0.35 -17.81
C ARG A 219 6.11 0.17 -18.03
N SER A 220 5.43 -0.24 -19.10
CA SER A 220 4.02 0.08 -19.34
C SER A 220 3.11 -0.47 -18.25
N MET A 221 3.26 -1.75 -17.87
CA MET A 221 2.46 -2.36 -16.81
C MET A 221 2.66 -1.64 -15.47
N THR A 222 3.91 -1.40 -15.08
CA THR A 222 4.25 -0.68 -13.84
C THR A 222 3.66 0.74 -13.83
N THR A 223 3.74 1.46 -14.96
CA THR A 223 3.15 2.80 -15.10
C THR A 223 1.62 2.79 -14.98
N LEU A 224 0.97 1.76 -15.52
CA LEU A 224 -0.49 1.61 -15.46
C LEU A 224 -0.97 1.20 -14.07
N VAL A 225 -0.23 0.34 -13.38
CA VAL A 225 -0.49 0.00 -11.97
C VAL A 225 -0.32 1.23 -11.08
N ASP A 226 0.71 2.05 -11.31
CA ASP A 226 0.89 3.33 -10.61
C ASP A 226 -0.29 4.27 -10.87
N ALA A 227 -0.70 4.42 -12.13
CA ALA A 227 -1.85 5.23 -12.50
C ALA A 227 -3.14 4.74 -11.82
N ALA A 228 -3.37 3.41 -11.76
CA ALA A 228 -4.55 2.80 -11.15
C ALA A 228 -4.72 3.16 -9.68
N VAL A 229 -3.63 3.13 -8.91
CA VAL A 229 -3.68 3.35 -7.46
C VAL A 229 -3.60 4.81 -7.07
N LYS A 230 -3.07 5.66 -7.96
CA LYS A 230 -2.78 7.07 -7.69
C LYS A 230 -3.97 7.89 -7.16
N PRO A 231 -5.19 7.83 -7.74
CA PRO A 231 -6.31 8.64 -7.25
C PRO A 231 -6.65 8.33 -5.79
N MET A 232 -6.70 7.04 -5.47
CA MET A 232 -7.15 6.54 -4.18
C MET A 232 -6.07 6.77 -3.10
N VAL A 233 -4.81 6.45 -3.40
CA VAL A 233 -3.68 6.72 -2.48
C VAL A 233 -3.52 8.22 -2.22
N SER A 234 -3.69 9.07 -3.24
CA SER A 234 -3.57 10.52 -3.09
C SER A 234 -4.65 11.08 -2.16
N SER A 235 -5.91 10.65 -2.35
CA SER A 235 -7.01 11.04 -1.47
C SER A 235 -6.79 10.56 -0.04
N TYR A 236 -6.29 9.33 0.12
CA TYR A 236 -6.00 8.74 1.43
C TYR A 236 -4.94 9.53 2.21
N VAL A 237 -3.79 9.77 1.57
CA VAL A 237 -2.67 10.50 2.18
C VAL A 237 -3.07 11.94 2.52
N ALA A 238 -3.78 12.62 1.62
CA ALA A 238 -4.25 13.99 1.85
C ALA A 238 -5.22 14.09 3.04
N ASN A 239 -6.13 13.11 3.19
CA ASN A 239 -7.05 13.06 4.32
C ASN A 239 -6.31 12.90 5.65
N ILE A 240 -5.37 11.94 5.75
CA ILE A 240 -4.55 11.77 6.96
C ILE A 240 -3.75 13.03 7.27
N GLN A 241 -3.13 13.65 6.27
CA GLN A 241 -2.34 14.86 6.46
C GLN A 241 -3.19 16.03 6.97
N SER A 242 -4.45 16.15 6.53
CA SER A 242 -5.39 17.14 7.08
C SER A 242 -5.71 16.86 8.55
N ARG A 243 -6.03 15.60 8.87
CA ARG A 243 -6.37 15.18 10.24
C ARG A 243 -5.19 15.33 11.20
N LEU A 244 -3.97 15.03 10.74
CA LEU A 244 -2.75 15.20 11.52
C LEU A 244 -2.54 16.68 11.89
N LYS A 245 -2.74 17.60 10.95
CA LYS A 245 -2.62 19.05 11.21
C LYS A 245 -3.64 19.55 12.25
N GLU A 246 -4.85 19.00 12.24
CA GLU A 246 -5.87 19.28 13.26
C GLU A 246 -5.45 18.72 14.63
N PHE A 247 -4.98 17.47 14.65
CA PHE A 247 -4.60 16.74 15.86
C PHE A 247 -3.42 17.37 16.59
N THR A 248 -2.38 17.83 15.88
CA THR A 248 -1.18 18.42 16.49
C THR A 248 -1.34 19.90 16.83
N GLY A 249 -2.52 20.50 16.63
CA GLY A 249 -2.76 21.91 16.93
C GLY A 249 -2.05 22.88 15.98
N SER A 250 -1.38 22.40 14.93
CA SER A 250 -0.64 23.21 13.95
C SER A 250 -1.56 24.12 13.10
N GLY A 251 -2.88 23.93 13.16
CA GLY A 251 -3.88 24.73 12.45
C GLY A 251 -4.37 26.00 13.17
N GLN A 252 -4.01 26.24 14.45
CA GLN A 252 -4.41 27.46 15.17
C GLN A 252 -3.31 28.51 15.11
N THR A 253 -3.34 29.36 14.08
CA THR A 253 -2.67 30.66 14.16
C THR A 253 -3.38 31.49 15.22
N ASN A 254 -2.85 31.53 16.44
CA ASN A 254 -3.19 32.57 17.39
C ASN A 254 -2.85 33.92 16.72
N GLN A 255 -3.90 34.68 16.35
CA GLN A 255 -3.76 36.10 16.08
C GLN A 255 -3.38 36.79 17.39
N GLY A 256 -2.09 36.81 17.69
CA GLY A 256 -1.58 37.47 18.89
C GLY A 256 -0.29 36.86 19.37
N ILE A 257 0.79 37.59 19.14
CA ILE A 257 2.11 37.48 19.78
C ILE A 257 3.03 36.39 19.18
N GLY A 258 3.97 36.86 18.34
CA GLY A 258 5.34 36.34 18.28
C GLY A 258 5.57 35.00 17.59
N THR A 259 5.89 35.06 16.30
CA THR A 259 6.83 34.18 15.57
C THR A 259 7.22 32.85 16.25
N GLN A 260 6.33 31.85 16.22
CA GLN A 260 6.76 30.46 16.10
C GLN A 260 6.04 29.88 14.89
N ALA A 261 6.85 29.42 13.92
CA ALA A 261 6.37 28.78 12.72
C ALA A 261 5.44 27.63 13.13
N SER A 262 4.26 27.55 12.51
CA SER A 262 3.43 26.34 12.52
C SER A 262 4.26 25.22 11.89
N THR A 263 5.06 24.51 12.68
CA THR A 263 5.82 23.35 12.24
C THR A 263 4.86 22.18 12.10
N SER A 264 4.45 21.90 10.87
CA SER A 264 3.80 20.63 10.52
C SER A 264 4.74 19.49 10.91
N ILE A 265 4.25 18.52 11.68
CA ILE A 265 5.04 17.32 11.99
C ILE A 265 5.38 16.57 10.68
N PRO A 266 6.60 16.04 10.53
CA PRO A 266 6.95 15.18 9.42
C PRO A 266 6.04 13.93 9.38
N PHE A 267 5.36 13.75 8.25
CA PHE A 267 4.53 12.57 7.97
C PHE A 267 5.17 11.76 6.83
N TYR A 268 5.67 10.59 7.19
CA TYR A 268 6.37 9.68 6.31
C TYR A 268 5.49 8.47 5.97
N ILE A 269 5.55 8.03 4.72
CA ILE A 269 4.92 6.82 4.23
C ILE A 269 6.01 5.78 3.93
N MET A 270 5.80 4.55 4.39
CA MET A 270 6.68 3.43 4.15
C MET A 270 6.64 3.00 2.68
N LYS A 271 7.80 2.67 2.12
CA LYS A 271 7.94 2.12 0.78
C LYS A 271 8.14 0.60 0.80
N SER A 272 7.83 -0.04 -0.32
CA SER A 272 8.08 -1.47 -0.59
C SER A 272 9.54 -1.86 -0.42
N ASN A 273 10.48 -0.94 -0.64
CA ASN A 273 11.93 -1.20 -0.53
C ASN A 273 12.48 -0.99 0.89
N GLY A 274 11.62 -0.73 1.87
CA GLY A 274 12.02 -0.49 3.25
C GLY A 274 12.47 0.95 3.58
N GLY A 275 12.54 1.83 2.57
CA GLY A 275 12.71 3.26 2.81
C GLY A 275 11.40 3.96 3.19
N VAL A 276 11.48 5.24 3.50
CA VAL A 276 10.30 6.10 3.67
C VAL A 276 10.33 7.29 2.70
N LEU A 277 9.17 7.86 2.40
CA LEU A 277 9.01 9.12 1.65
C LEU A 277 8.08 10.06 2.41
N SER A 278 8.15 11.36 2.15
CA SER A 278 7.11 12.27 2.64
C SER A 278 5.77 11.96 1.99
N ALA A 279 4.68 12.24 2.71
CA ALA A 279 3.32 12.20 2.18
C ALA A 279 3.17 12.94 0.85
N ASP A 280 3.77 14.13 0.74
CA ASP A 280 3.71 14.98 -0.45
C ASP A 280 4.43 14.35 -1.66
N GLU A 281 5.44 13.50 -1.45
CA GLU A 281 6.18 12.86 -2.54
C GLU A 281 5.53 11.54 -2.99
N VAL A 282 4.91 10.80 -2.07
CA VAL A 282 4.27 9.50 -2.37
C VAL A 282 3.20 9.60 -3.45
N VAL A 283 2.47 10.71 -3.53
CA VAL A 283 1.40 10.89 -4.53
C VAL A 283 1.95 10.92 -5.97
N HIS A 284 3.26 11.13 -6.16
CA HIS A 284 3.90 11.10 -7.47
C HIS A 284 4.27 9.69 -7.93
N GLN A 285 4.60 8.79 -7.00
CA GLN A 285 4.97 7.38 -7.26
C GLN A 285 4.29 6.41 -6.25
N PRO A 286 2.95 6.41 -6.15
CA PRO A 286 2.21 5.64 -5.14
C PRO A 286 2.40 4.14 -5.27
N ILE A 287 2.80 3.63 -6.45
CA ILE A 287 3.14 2.21 -6.61
C ILE A 287 4.24 1.74 -5.65
N THR A 288 5.13 2.65 -5.22
CA THR A 288 6.20 2.33 -4.25
C THR A 288 5.71 2.08 -2.84
N THR A 289 4.40 2.22 -2.57
CA THR A 289 3.77 1.91 -1.28
C THR A 289 3.14 0.51 -1.25
N VAL A 290 3.09 -0.17 -2.39
CA VAL A 290 2.54 -1.53 -2.45
C VAL A 290 3.38 -2.47 -1.59
N LEU A 291 2.73 -3.30 -0.78
CA LEU A 291 3.41 -4.20 0.17
C LEU A 291 4.33 -3.47 1.18
N SER A 292 4.06 -2.19 1.50
CA SER A 292 4.87 -1.44 2.48
C SER A 292 4.82 -2.01 3.90
N GLY A 293 3.66 -2.59 4.30
CA GLY A 293 3.47 -3.20 5.62
C GLY A 293 4.40 -4.40 5.83
N PRO A 294 4.33 -5.44 4.98
CA PRO A 294 5.26 -6.58 5.04
C PRO A 294 6.74 -6.17 4.95
N ALA A 295 7.07 -5.15 4.16
CA ALA A 295 8.42 -4.58 4.10
C ALA A 295 8.89 -4.03 5.46
N ALA A 296 8.02 -3.30 6.17
CA ALA A 296 8.30 -2.80 7.51
C ALA A 296 8.51 -3.94 8.52
N GLY A 297 7.69 -4.99 8.45
CA GLY A 297 7.82 -6.19 9.27
C GLY A 297 9.16 -6.90 9.05
N ALA A 298 9.57 -7.08 7.79
CA ALA A 298 10.85 -7.68 7.45
C ALA A 298 12.04 -6.86 7.97
N LEU A 299 12.01 -5.53 7.83
CA LEU A 299 13.02 -4.64 8.40
C LEU A 299 13.08 -4.67 9.92
N GLY A 300 11.92 -4.63 10.57
CA GLY A 300 11.83 -4.70 12.03
C GLY A 300 12.41 -6.02 12.55
N ALA A 301 12.07 -7.13 11.90
CA ALA A 301 12.62 -8.44 12.21
C ALA A 301 14.15 -8.48 12.01
N ALA A 302 14.65 -7.95 10.89
CA ALA A 302 16.09 -7.87 10.61
C ALA A 302 16.84 -7.09 11.71
N LEU A 303 16.30 -5.94 12.12
CA LEU A 303 16.87 -5.13 13.21
C LEU A 303 16.90 -5.90 14.54
N ILE A 304 15.76 -6.47 14.95
CA ILE A 304 15.63 -7.16 16.25
C ILE A 304 16.52 -8.41 16.27
N CYS A 305 16.46 -9.23 15.23
CA CYS A 305 17.26 -10.45 15.13
C CYS A 305 18.75 -10.15 15.04
N GLY A 306 19.15 -9.10 14.29
CA GLY A 306 20.54 -8.65 14.23
C GLY A 306 21.07 -8.25 15.61
N ARG A 307 20.25 -7.56 16.43
CA ARG A 307 20.60 -7.24 17.83
C ARG A 307 20.67 -8.47 18.73
N ALA A 308 19.91 -9.52 18.43
CA ALA A 308 19.99 -10.80 19.11
C ALA A 308 21.13 -11.71 18.60
N GLY A 309 21.93 -11.26 17.61
CA GLY A 309 23.07 -12.00 17.07
C GLY A 309 22.73 -12.95 15.91
N PHE A 310 21.55 -12.82 15.31
CA PHE A 310 21.12 -13.60 14.15
C PHE A 310 21.11 -12.72 12.89
N ASP A 311 22.01 -13.00 11.95
CA ASP A 311 22.15 -12.29 10.68
C ASP A 311 21.45 -12.99 9.51
N LYS A 312 20.90 -14.19 9.74
CA LYS A 312 20.16 -15.00 8.76
C LYS A 312 18.83 -15.41 9.34
N VAL A 313 17.74 -14.89 8.78
CA VAL A 313 16.40 -15.05 9.33
C VAL A 313 15.41 -15.31 8.19
N LEU A 314 14.44 -16.19 8.44
CA LEU A 314 13.24 -16.31 7.65
C LEU A 314 12.11 -15.67 8.45
N THR A 315 11.49 -14.61 7.92
CA THR A 315 10.32 -14.00 8.55
C THR A 315 9.06 -14.75 8.13
N CYS A 316 8.07 -14.77 9.02
CA CYS A 316 6.76 -15.37 8.75
C CYS A 316 5.72 -14.54 9.47
N ASP A 317 5.02 -13.68 8.72
CA ASP A 317 3.97 -12.80 9.21
C ASP A 317 2.61 -13.33 8.75
N GLY A 318 1.91 -14.02 9.65
CA GLY A 318 0.61 -14.62 9.38
C GLY A 318 -0.54 -13.73 9.85
N GLY A 319 -1.33 -13.23 8.90
CA GLY A 319 -2.54 -12.45 9.17
C GLY A 319 -3.83 -13.27 9.06
N GLY A 320 -4.96 -12.56 8.96
CA GLY A 320 -6.29 -13.16 8.74
C GLY A 320 -6.50 -13.70 7.32
N THR A 321 -5.78 -13.19 6.32
CA THR A 321 -6.06 -13.51 4.91
C THR A 321 -4.86 -14.15 4.21
N SER A 322 -3.66 -13.75 4.58
CA SER A 322 -2.40 -14.12 3.95
C SER A 322 -1.30 -14.32 4.97
N THR A 323 -0.22 -14.96 4.52
CA THR A 323 1.05 -15.07 5.24
C THR A 323 2.16 -14.51 4.37
N ASP A 324 2.90 -13.55 4.89
CA ASP A 324 4.01 -12.89 4.20
C ASP A 324 5.36 -13.44 4.71
N VAL A 325 6.21 -13.87 3.80
CA VAL A 325 7.50 -14.50 4.09
C VAL A 325 8.62 -13.74 3.40
N SER A 326 9.67 -13.37 4.13
CA SER A 326 10.86 -12.70 3.59
C SER A 326 12.13 -13.39 4.10
N VAL A 327 13.19 -13.34 3.31
CA VAL A 327 14.52 -13.80 3.71
C VAL A 327 15.38 -12.60 4.09
N VAL A 328 16.06 -12.69 5.23
CA VAL A 328 17.07 -11.72 5.69
C VAL A 328 18.42 -12.42 5.66
N LEU A 329 19.40 -11.81 4.99
CA LEU A 329 20.76 -12.33 4.87
C LEU A 329 21.78 -11.23 5.21
N GLY A 330 22.71 -11.53 6.11
CA GLY A 330 23.69 -10.55 6.57
C GLY A 330 23.07 -9.39 7.33
N GLY A 331 21.91 -9.59 7.96
CA GLY A 331 21.17 -8.57 8.70
C GLY A 331 20.33 -7.62 7.84
N GLU A 332 20.27 -7.83 6.52
CA GLU A 332 19.50 -6.99 5.58
C GLU A 332 18.45 -7.85 4.86
N PRO A 333 17.19 -7.37 4.72
CA PRO A 333 16.21 -8.04 3.87
C PRO A 333 16.67 -8.09 2.41
N THR A 334 16.39 -9.20 1.73
CA THR A 334 16.68 -9.32 0.30
C THR A 334 15.80 -8.36 -0.51
N LEU A 335 16.37 -7.75 -1.55
CA LEU A 335 15.63 -6.89 -2.48
C LEU A 335 15.44 -7.59 -3.82
N THR A 336 14.28 -7.39 -4.43
CA THR A 336 13.96 -7.80 -5.80
C THR A 336 13.47 -6.60 -6.61
N THR A 337 13.61 -6.70 -7.93
CA THR A 337 12.94 -5.80 -8.90
C THR A 337 11.93 -6.57 -9.75
N GLU A 338 11.85 -7.89 -9.59
CA GLU A 338 10.93 -8.75 -10.30
C GLU A 338 9.84 -9.18 -9.32
N GLY A 339 8.64 -8.63 -9.50
CA GLY A 339 7.51 -8.89 -8.62
C GLY A 339 6.18 -8.89 -9.36
N THR A 340 5.14 -9.30 -8.65
CA THR A 340 3.76 -9.20 -9.11
C THR A 340 2.91 -8.58 -8.01
N VAL A 341 1.98 -7.72 -8.39
CA VAL A 341 0.97 -7.19 -7.48
C VAL A 341 -0.38 -7.68 -7.94
N GLY A 342 -0.94 -8.65 -7.22
CA GLY A 342 -2.04 -9.46 -7.74
C GLY A 342 -1.61 -10.14 -9.04
N THR A 343 -2.35 -9.89 -10.13
CA THR A 343 -2.06 -10.46 -11.45
C THR A 343 -1.16 -9.58 -12.33
N TYR A 344 -0.76 -8.39 -11.85
CA TYR A 344 -0.03 -7.43 -12.67
C TYR A 344 1.48 -7.55 -12.43
N PRO A 345 2.30 -7.84 -13.47
CA PRO A 345 3.75 -7.74 -13.38
C PRO A 345 4.13 -6.30 -13.05
N SER A 346 4.92 -6.12 -12.00
CA SER A 346 5.40 -4.82 -11.57
C SER A 346 6.89 -4.88 -11.34
N LYS A 347 7.61 -3.92 -11.92
CA LYS A 347 9.07 -3.88 -11.86
C LYS A 347 9.50 -2.69 -11.00
N ILE A 348 9.30 -2.80 -9.70
CA ILE A 348 9.70 -1.79 -8.71
C ILE A 348 10.68 -2.41 -7.72
N PRO A 349 11.74 -1.69 -7.30
CA PRO A 349 12.58 -2.15 -6.19
C PRO A 349 11.72 -2.35 -4.94
N MET A 350 11.75 -3.55 -4.39
CA MET A 350 10.99 -3.92 -3.20
C MET A 350 11.73 -4.98 -2.40
N ILE A 351 11.42 -5.08 -1.10
CA ILE A 351 11.80 -6.22 -0.29
C ILE A 351 11.15 -7.45 -0.89
N ASP A 352 11.94 -8.51 -1.03
CA ASP A 352 11.52 -9.79 -1.58
C ASP A 352 10.63 -10.52 -0.56
N VAL A 353 9.34 -10.19 -0.65
CA VAL A 353 8.28 -10.78 0.15
C VAL A 353 7.44 -11.70 -0.72
N VAL A 354 7.31 -12.95 -0.28
CA VAL A 354 6.41 -13.93 -0.87
C VAL A 354 5.15 -13.98 -0.03
N THR A 355 4.03 -13.58 -0.61
CA THR A 355 2.70 -13.71 0.00
C THR A 355 2.07 -15.03 -0.36
N VAL A 356 1.73 -15.83 0.65
CA VAL A 356 0.92 -17.04 0.51
C VAL A 356 -0.52 -16.72 0.93
N GLY A 357 -1.50 -17.08 0.10
CA GLY A 357 -2.94 -16.89 0.37
C GLY A 357 -3.49 -17.86 1.43
N ALA A 358 -2.83 -17.92 2.59
CA ALA A 358 -3.20 -18.72 3.74
C ALA A 358 -3.05 -17.86 5.00
N GLY A 359 -4.11 -17.74 5.80
CA GLY A 359 -4.16 -16.98 7.04
C GLY A 359 -5.30 -17.47 7.94
N GLY A 360 -5.53 -16.83 9.08
CA GLY A 360 -6.53 -17.29 10.06
C GLY A 360 -7.96 -17.46 9.50
N GLY A 361 -8.39 -16.59 8.60
CA GLY A 361 -9.69 -16.63 7.93
C GLY A 361 -9.74 -17.55 6.71
N SER A 362 -8.67 -18.25 6.35
CA SER A 362 -8.69 -19.17 5.21
C SER A 362 -9.72 -20.27 5.41
N ILE A 363 -10.62 -20.40 4.44
CA ILE A 363 -11.77 -21.30 4.50
C ILE A 363 -11.31 -22.73 4.21
N ALA A 364 -11.72 -23.66 5.07
CA ALA A 364 -11.58 -25.08 4.88
C ALA A 364 -12.79 -25.62 4.10
N TRP A 365 -12.53 -26.45 3.07
CA TRP A 365 -13.58 -27.01 2.22
C TRP A 365 -13.16 -28.37 1.65
N ILE A 366 -14.13 -29.21 1.32
CA ILE A 366 -13.90 -30.48 0.64
C ILE A 366 -13.99 -30.26 -0.87
N SER A 367 -12.91 -30.63 -1.58
CA SER A 367 -12.86 -30.59 -3.03
C SER A 367 -13.81 -31.60 -3.69
N ARG A 368 -14.07 -31.43 -4.99
CA ARG A 368 -14.91 -32.37 -5.75
C ARG A 368 -14.35 -33.80 -5.73
N GLU A 369 -13.05 -33.94 -5.54
CA GLU A 369 -12.32 -35.20 -5.41
C GLU A 369 -12.35 -35.78 -3.98
N GLY A 370 -13.05 -35.15 -3.04
CA GLY A 370 -13.17 -35.62 -1.65
C GLY A 370 -11.95 -35.31 -0.78
N THR A 371 -11.03 -34.45 -1.22
CA THR A 371 -9.86 -34.06 -0.43
C THR A 371 -10.08 -32.74 0.30
N LEU A 372 -9.63 -32.66 1.56
CA LEU A 372 -9.63 -31.42 2.33
C LEU A 372 -8.68 -30.39 1.73
N LYS A 373 -9.19 -29.19 1.53
CA LYS A 373 -8.46 -28.00 1.06
C LYS A 373 -8.66 -26.87 2.06
N VAL A 374 -7.66 -26.01 2.18
CA VAL A 374 -7.72 -24.79 2.99
C VAL A 374 -7.20 -23.64 2.15
N GLY A 375 -8.00 -22.59 2.03
CA GLY A 375 -7.74 -21.52 1.06
C GLY A 375 -7.99 -21.94 -0.41
N PRO A 376 -7.66 -21.08 -1.38
CA PRO A 376 -7.22 -19.69 -1.21
C PRO A 376 -8.36 -18.73 -0.81
N ARG A 377 -9.61 -19.22 -0.75
CA ARG A 377 -10.75 -18.44 -0.26
C ARG A 377 -10.55 -18.08 1.21
N SER A 378 -10.93 -16.86 1.59
CA SER A 378 -10.87 -16.37 2.96
C SER A 378 -12.21 -15.75 3.36
N ALA A 379 -12.57 -15.91 4.63
CA ALA A 379 -13.75 -15.27 5.23
C ALA A 379 -13.50 -13.79 5.58
N GLY A 380 -12.25 -13.32 5.50
CA GLY A 380 -11.88 -11.94 5.84
C GLY A 380 -12.17 -11.58 7.30
N ALA A 381 -12.49 -10.31 7.55
CA ALA A 381 -12.96 -9.83 8.84
C ALA A 381 -14.50 -9.71 8.93
N ASP A 382 -15.17 -9.63 7.78
CA ASP A 382 -16.62 -9.51 7.63
C ASP A 382 -17.06 -10.37 6.42
N PRO A 383 -17.85 -11.43 6.61
CA PRO A 383 -18.48 -11.84 7.87
C PRO A 383 -17.51 -12.51 8.86
N GLY A 384 -16.28 -12.83 8.44
CA GLY A 384 -15.23 -13.39 9.29
C GLY A 384 -15.39 -14.89 9.63
N PRO A 385 -14.45 -15.45 10.43
CA PRO A 385 -14.57 -16.78 11.03
C PRO A 385 -15.90 -17.00 11.76
N ILE A 386 -16.37 -18.25 11.80
CA ILE A 386 -17.63 -18.60 12.48
C ILE A 386 -17.58 -18.16 13.95
N CYS A 387 -16.43 -18.36 14.60
CA CYS A 387 -16.21 -18.03 16.00
C CYS A 387 -16.30 -16.53 16.31
N TYR A 388 -16.32 -15.64 15.32
CA TYR A 388 -16.49 -14.21 15.55
C TYR A 388 -17.96 -13.85 15.83
N GLY A 389 -18.92 -14.72 15.48
CA GLY A 389 -20.35 -14.49 15.74
C GLY A 389 -20.98 -13.39 14.88
N THR A 390 -20.29 -12.94 13.83
CA THR A 390 -20.70 -11.84 12.93
C THR A 390 -21.40 -12.31 11.65
N GLY A 391 -21.84 -13.57 11.60
CA GLY A 391 -22.57 -14.15 10.46
C GLY A 391 -21.74 -15.03 9.53
N GLY A 392 -20.49 -15.33 9.91
CA GLY A 392 -19.66 -16.32 9.21
C GLY A 392 -20.26 -17.73 9.32
N VAL A 393 -20.23 -18.48 8.21
CA VAL A 393 -20.84 -19.83 8.13
C VAL A 393 -19.89 -20.90 7.58
N GLU A 394 -18.77 -20.52 6.97
CA GLU A 394 -17.78 -21.45 6.45
C GLU A 394 -16.64 -21.61 7.47
N PRO A 395 -16.18 -22.84 7.79
CA PRO A 395 -15.14 -23.08 8.79
C PRO A 395 -13.78 -22.56 8.32
N THR A 396 -13.03 -21.96 9.25
CA THR A 396 -11.73 -21.33 8.97
C THR A 396 -10.60 -21.89 9.83
N ILE A 397 -9.35 -21.50 9.52
CA ILE A 397 -8.17 -21.82 10.34
C ILE A 397 -8.34 -21.34 11.79
N THR A 398 -8.88 -20.14 12.01
CA THR A 398 -9.13 -19.57 13.35
C THR A 398 -10.13 -20.41 14.13
N ASP A 399 -11.20 -20.91 13.48
CA ASP A 399 -12.19 -21.80 14.11
C ASP A 399 -11.53 -23.09 14.61
N ALA A 400 -10.66 -23.70 13.78
CA ALA A 400 -9.90 -24.88 14.16
C ALA A 400 -8.92 -24.60 15.31
N HIS A 401 -8.23 -23.45 15.31
CA HIS A 401 -7.34 -23.05 16.41
C HIS A 401 -8.11 -22.87 17.73
N LEU A 402 -9.30 -22.27 17.69
CA LEU A 402 -10.15 -22.11 18.86
C LEU A 402 -10.64 -23.46 19.37
N MET A 403 -11.16 -24.32 18.48
CA MET A 403 -11.63 -25.67 18.84
C MET A 403 -10.54 -26.52 19.50
N LEU A 404 -9.30 -26.41 18.99
CA LEU A 404 -8.13 -27.12 19.53
C LEU A 404 -7.55 -26.49 20.80
N GLY A 405 -8.07 -25.35 21.26
CA GLY A 405 -7.57 -24.64 22.43
C GLY A 405 -6.18 -24.01 22.24
N ARG A 406 -5.79 -23.70 20.99
CA ARG A 406 -4.51 -23.07 20.67
C ARG A 406 -4.54 -21.55 20.85
N ILE A 407 -5.72 -20.96 20.82
CA ILE A 407 -5.96 -19.53 21.06
C ILE A 407 -6.95 -19.37 22.23
N PRO A 408 -6.88 -18.25 22.99
CA PRO A 408 -7.85 -17.95 24.03
C PRO A 408 -9.26 -17.74 23.44
N PRO A 409 -10.34 -17.86 24.25
CA PRO A 409 -11.72 -17.68 23.80
C PRO A 409 -12.11 -16.20 23.63
N HIS A 410 -11.14 -15.33 23.35
CA HIS A 410 -11.33 -13.91 23.11
C HIS A 410 -10.16 -13.33 22.30
N LEU A 411 -10.40 -12.22 21.59
CA LEU A 411 -9.37 -11.42 20.92
C LEU A 411 -9.16 -10.07 21.64
N LEU A 412 -8.13 -9.32 21.23
CA LEU A 412 -7.80 -7.98 21.73
C LEU A 412 -7.71 -7.87 23.27
N GLY A 413 -7.12 -8.86 23.93
CA GLY A 413 -6.98 -8.84 25.39
C GLY A 413 -8.32 -8.95 26.16
N GLY A 414 -9.39 -9.39 25.49
CA GLY A 414 -10.69 -9.66 26.12
C GLY A 414 -11.86 -8.87 25.54
N GLU A 415 -11.60 -7.90 24.66
CA GLU A 415 -12.65 -7.01 24.13
C GLU A 415 -13.63 -7.73 23.18
N ILE A 416 -13.19 -8.78 22.49
CA ILE A 416 -14.01 -9.53 21.53
C ILE A 416 -14.11 -10.99 21.97
N PRO A 417 -15.25 -11.47 22.50
CA PRO A 417 -15.44 -12.87 22.84
C PRO A 417 -15.54 -13.74 21.59
N LEU A 418 -15.06 -14.98 21.66
CA LEU A 418 -15.16 -15.96 20.57
C LEU A 418 -16.13 -17.09 20.92
N ASP A 419 -16.95 -17.49 19.94
CA ASP A 419 -17.92 -18.58 20.08
C ASP A 419 -17.28 -19.94 19.75
N LEU A 420 -16.82 -20.63 20.78
CA LEU A 420 -16.26 -21.99 20.67
C LEU A 420 -17.30 -23.02 20.22
N ALA A 421 -18.57 -22.86 20.59
CA ALA A 421 -19.61 -23.82 20.25
C ALA A 421 -19.96 -23.74 18.77
N ALA A 422 -20.08 -22.52 18.23
CA ALA A 422 -20.29 -22.29 16.80
C ALA A 422 -19.09 -22.79 15.98
N ALA A 423 -17.86 -22.48 16.40
CA ALA A 423 -16.64 -22.98 15.74
C ALA A 423 -16.61 -24.51 15.68
N ARG A 424 -16.91 -25.17 16.81
CA ARG A 424 -16.98 -26.63 16.89
C ARG A 424 -18.01 -27.21 15.92
N ALA A 425 -19.22 -26.65 15.91
CA ALA A 425 -20.29 -27.11 15.04
C ALA A 425 -19.90 -27.00 13.55
N GLY A 426 -19.29 -25.88 13.14
CA GLY A 426 -18.83 -25.70 11.75
C GLY A 426 -17.72 -26.67 11.34
N ILE A 427 -16.81 -27.01 12.26
CA ILE A 427 -15.75 -28.01 11.99
C ILE A 427 -16.32 -29.43 11.95
N GLU A 428 -17.28 -29.76 12.82
CA GLU A 428 -17.96 -31.06 12.81
C GLU A 428 -18.77 -31.27 11.51
N ASP A 429 -19.46 -30.24 11.02
CA ASP A 429 -20.18 -30.28 9.73
C ASP A 429 -19.24 -30.53 8.54
N LEU A 430 -18.04 -29.93 8.56
CA LEU A 430 -17.01 -30.19 7.54
C LEU A 430 -16.47 -31.62 7.59
N ALA A 431 -16.40 -32.22 8.78
CA ALA A 431 -15.85 -33.57 8.97
C ALA A 431 -16.81 -34.68 8.47
N GLY A 432 -18.11 -34.40 8.43
CA GLY A 432 -19.16 -35.33 7.99
C GLY A 432 -19.78 -36.13 9.13
#